data_AF-A0A5J4TF35-F1
#
_entry.id   AF-A0A5J4TF35-F1
#
_cell.length_a   1.000
_cell.length_b   1.000
_cell.length_c   1.000
_cell.angle_alpha   90.00
_cell.angle_beta   90.00
_cell.angle_gamma   90.00
#
_symmetry.space_group_name_H-M   'P 1'
#
loop_
_entity.id
_entity.type
_entity.pdbx_description
1 polymer ?
#
loop_
_entity_poly.entity_id
_entity_poly.type
_entity_poly.pdbx_seq_one_letter_code
_entity_poly.pdbx_strand_id
1 'polypeptide(L)'
;ISDEIIYKLLRECITCGLAAVFHRENIADKTHINELNYDEQSIKVISKDNENVATHIFALVGNSLYPSSYSSVKNENIPYTDHRMYIAGRSRFYSEKPYVIKNCIDQRKDIFVAKHKGYFPKSEYNYLLPLPPIFRNIEIESKEEVIDEYTYSQAQNHSLPTIKKDRKLTTLVDTSGQFMVFNNYYLQLLIDLGFVITDYKAIAVFEKIAAYEPFVRTMMNLRIQAILAGSSKEKFYKLIINASYGYDTLNTEKFGKIKMLDKADTFIAQHHPNHIGTRRISANTFAVQIKPKTATCFTSLQSGVFTLDNAKYWRSKQRTSLII
;
A
#
# COMPACT_ATOMS: atom_id res chain seq x y z
N ILE A 1 -0.33 -19.37 2.36
CA ILE A 1 0.59 -19.29 3.53
C ILE A 1 0.08 -20.27 4.58
N SER A 2 0.91 -21.17 5.08
CA SER A 2 0.51 -22.17 6.09
C SER A 2 0.75 -21.71 7.53
N ASP A 3 1.51 -20.63 7.72
CA ASP A 3 1.89 -20.11 9.03
C ASP A 3 1.02 -18.89 9.40
N GLU A 4 0.29 -18.99 10.50
CA GLU A 4 -0.61 -17.94 11.00
C GLU A 4 0.14 -16.66 11.41
N ILE A 5 1.36 -16.78 11.93
CA ILE A 5 2.18 -15.65 12.37
C ILE A 5 2.61 -14.83 11.15
N ILE A 6 3.11 -15.51 10.11
CA ILE A 6 3.47 -14.87 8.83
C ILE A 6 2.22 -14.26 8.18
N TYR A 7 1.08 -14.96 8.23
CA TYR A 7 -0.17 -14.43 7.72
C TYR A 7 -0.57 -13.11 8.40
N LYS A 8 -0.55 -13.06 9.74
CA LYS A 8 -0.85 -11.85 10.51
C LYS A 8 0.10 -10.70 10.16
N LEU A 9 1.40 -10.97 10.09
CA LEU A 9 2.41 -9.99 9.70
C LEU A 9 2.10 -9.38 8.32
N LEU A 10 1.81 -10.22 7.32
CA LEU A 10 1.52 -9.77 5.96
C LEU A 10 0.18 -9.03 5.86
N ARG A 11 -0.82 -9.43 6.66
CA ARG A 11 -2.15 -8.80 6.69
C ARG A 11 -2.08 -7.34 7.12
N GLU A 12 -1.14 -6.97 8.01
CA GLU A 12 -0.93 -5.59 8.46
C GLU A 12 -0.56 -4.63 7.32
N CYS A 13 0.13 -5.13 6.28
CA CYS A 13 0.48 -4.32 5.09
C CYS A 13 -0.71 -4.06 4.16
N ILE A 14 -1.76 -4.89 4.23
CA ILE A 14 -2.85 -4.90 3.26
C ILE A 14 -4.00 -4.09 3.80
N THR A 15 -4.01 -2.84 3.39
CA THR A 15 -5.10 -1.90 3.62
C THR A 15 -5.78 -1.69 2.28
N CYS A 16 -7.10 -1.91 2.22
CA CYS A 16 -7.87 -1.76 0.98
C CYS A 16 -7.58 -0.42 0.28
N GLY A 17 -7.82 -0.37 -1.04
CA GLY A 17 -7.59 0.83 -1.83
C GLY A 17 -8.40 2.01 -1.31
N LEU A 18 -7.72 2.94 -0.66
CA LEU A 18 -8.23 4.28 -0.36
C LEU A 18 -7.46 5.23 -1.27
N ALA A 19 -8.17 5.89 -2.17
CA ALA A 19 -7.61 6.96 -2.98
C ALA A 19 -7.71 8.25 -2.16
N ALA A 20 -6.57 8.84 -1.81
CA ALA A 20 -6.54 10.23 -1.36
C ALA A 20 -6.51 11.11 -2.61
N VAL A 21 -7.60 11.81 -2.88
CA VAL A 21 -7.68 12.82 -3.94
C VAL A 21 -7.57 14.18 -3.27
N PHE A 22 -6.45 14.87 -3.49
CA PHE A 22 -6.32 16.25 -3.10
C PHE A 22 -6.82 17.11 -4.26
N HIS A 23 -7.89 17.85 -4.05
CA HIS A 23 -8.35 18.84 -5.00
C HIS A 23 -7.54 20.12 -4.78
N ARG A 24 -6.67 20.45 -5.73
CA ARG A 24 -5.97 21.72 -5.80
C ARG A 24 -6.25 22.33 -7.17
N GLU A 25 -6.73 23.57 -7.17
CA GLU A 25 -6.81 24.36 -8.39
C GLU A 25 -5.44 24.97 -8.65
N ASN A 26 -4.86 24.66 -9.80
CA ASN A 26 -3.65 25.29 -10.29
C ASN A 26 -4.02 25.96 -11.62
N ILE A 27 -3.68 27.24 -11.76
CA ILE A 27 -3.93 28.05 -12.95
C ILE A 27 -2.59 28.48 -13.52
N ALA A 28 -2.40 28.24 -14.81
CA ALA A 28 -1.19 28.65 -15.53
C ALA A 28 -0.95 30.15 -15.35
N ASP A 29 0.31 30.51 -15.11
CA ASP A 29 0.83 31.88 -14.94
C ASP A 29 0.23 32.65 -13.75
N LYS A 30 -0.57 32.01 -12.90
CA LYS A 30 -1.20 32.61 -11.71
C LYS A 30 -0.86 31.90 -10.41
N THR A 31 -0.79 30.57 -10.44
CA THR A 31 -0.52 29.79 -9.22
C THR A 31 0.97 29.72 -8.98
N HIS A 32 1.42 30.25 -7.85
CA HIS A 32 2.80 30.13 -7.41
C HIS A 32 3.14 28.70 -6.98
N ILE A 33 4.41 28.32 -7.17
CA ILE A 33 4.92 27.04 -6.68
C ILE A 33 5.10 27.15 -5.16
N ASN A 34 4.55 26.18 -4.46
CA ASN A 34 4.57 26.14 -3.01
C ASN A 34 5.75 25.28 -2.52
N GLU A 35 6.50 25.81 -1.56
CA GLU A 35 7.62 25.14 -0.91
C GLU A 35 7.31 24.88 0.57
N LEU A 36 7.66 23.67 1.01
CA LEU A 36 7.51 23.24 2.40
C LEU A 36 8.89 23.22 3.05
N ASN A 37 9.05 23.98 4.13
CA ASN A 37 10.28 24.04 4.91
C ASN A 37 9.99 23.70 6.37
N TYR A 38 10.70 22.72 6.90
CA TYR A 38 10.72 22.39 8.31
C TYR A 38 11.61 23.37 9.07
N ASP A 39 11.03 24.01 10.09
CA ASP A 39 11.77 24.82 11.05
C ASP A 39 12.00 24.00 12.33
N GLU A 40 13.27 23.71 12.61
CA GLU A 40 13.64 22.93 13.79
C GLU A 40 13.38 23.65 15.12
N GLN A 41 13.38 24.99 15.12
CA GLN A 41 13.19 25.79 16.34
C GLN A 41 11.73 25.78 16.78
N SER A 42 10.81 26.04 15.85
CA SER A 42 9.37 26.02 16.13
C SER A 42 8.74 24.62 16.02
N ILE A 43 9.45 23.64 15.46
CA ILE A 43 8.96 22.28 15.16
C ILE A 43 7.70 22.36 14.28
N LYS A 44 7.73 23.24 13.26
CA LYS A 44 6.62 23.46 12.33
C LYS A 44 7.07 23.28 10.89
N VAL A 45 6.14 22.85 10.05
CA VAL A 45 6.29 22.90 8.59
C VAL A 45 5.69 24.21 8.11
N ILE A 46 6.53 25.04 7.50
CA ILE A 46 6.16 26.33 6.95
C ILE A 46 5.92 26.15 5.45
N SER A 47 4.71 26.48 5.03
CA SER A 47 4.31 26.51 3.62
C SER A 47 4.44 27.94 3.09
N LYS A 48 5.27 28.14 2.05
CA LYS A 48 5.51 29.45 1.44
C LYS A 48 5.50 29.33 -0.07
N ASP A 49 4.89 30.31 -0.72
CA ASP A 49 4.96 30.42 -2.16
C ASP A 49 6.30 31.04 -2.57
N ASN A 50 6.94 30.47 -3.58
CA ASN A 50 8.13 31.05 -4.18
C ASN A 50 7.77 31.99 -5.33
N GLU A 51 8.77 32.68 -5.89
CA GLU A 51 8.56 33.64 -6.98
C GLU A 51 8.16 32.98 -8.31
N ASN A 52 8.30 31.66 -8.43
CA ASN A 52 8.00 30.94 -9.66
C ASN A 52 6.50 30.67 -9.78
N VAL A 53 5.96 30.91 -10.98
CA VAL A 53 4.57 30.59 -11.32
C VAL A 53 4.51 29.31 -12.15
N ALA A 54 3.51 28.48 -11.91
CA ALA A 54 3.26 27.29 -12.71
C ALA A 54 2.81 27.72 -14.11
N THR A 55 3.60 27.46 -15.14
CA THR A 55 3.25 27.81 -16.54
C THR A 55 2.56 26.65 -17.26
N HIS A 56 2.86 25.41 -16.89
CA HIS A 56 2.30 24.20 -17.49
C HIS A 56 1.91 23.21 -16.39
N ILE A 57 0.74 22.60 -16.53
CA ILE A 57 0.27 21.54 -15.62
C ILE A 57 0.24 20.23 -16.38
N PHE A 58 1.17 19.34 -16.05
CA PHE A 58 1.19 17.98 -16.57
C PHE A 58 0.60 17.04 -15.52
N ALA A 59 -0.58 16.49 -15.82
CA ALA A 59 -1.17 15.41 -15.03
C ALA A 59 -0.55 14.08 -15.43
N LEU A 60 0.56 13.70 -14.79
CA LEU A 60 1.04 12.32 -14.85
C LEU A 60 0.05 11.44 -14.10
N VAL A 61 -0.69 10.60 -14.82
CA VAL A 61 -1.59 9.61 -14.22
C VAL A 61 -0.73 8.54 -13.53
N GLY A 62 -0.34 8.80 -12.28
CA GLY A 62 0.31 7.85 -11.38
C GLY A 62 -0.62 6.74 -10.87
N ASN A 63 -1.84 6.62 -11.43
CA ASN A 63 -2.89 5.69 -11.00
C ASN A 63 -2.65 4.23 -11.38
N SER A 64 -1.44 3.85 -11.71
CA SER A 64 -1.16 2.45 -11.97
C SER A 64 -0.08 1.96 -11.03
N LEU A 65 -0.45 0.95 -10.26
CA LEU A 65 0.41 -0.13 -9.75
C LEU A 65 1.22 -0.81 -10.88
N TYR A 66 1.29 -0.25 -12.09
CA TYR A 66 2.06 -0.70 -13.23
C TYR A 66 3.51 -1.02 -12.89
N PRO A 67 4.24 -0.17 -12.15
CA PRO A 67 5.62 -0.48 -11.83
C PRO A 67 5.75 -1.71 -10.92
N SER A 68 4.77 -1.99 -10.07
CA SER A 68 4.75 -3.24 -9.32
C SER A 68 4.30 -4.45 -10.15
N SER A 69 3.52 -4.24 -11.21
CA SER A 69 3.26 -5.27 -12.21
C SER A 69 4.52 -5.69 -12.98
N TYR A 70 5.57 -4.85 -13.05
CA TYR A 70 6.89 -5.23 -13.62
C TYR A 70 7.78 -6.03 -12.67
N SER A 71 7.25 -6.51 -11.54
CA SER A 71 7.97 -7.42 -10.68
C SER A 71 8.48 -8.62 -11.49
N SER A 72 9.70 -9.04 -11.22
CA SER A 72 10.49 -10.07 -11.90
C SER A 72 11.09 -9.68 -13.26
N VAL A 73 10.75 -8.54 -13.85
CA VAL A 73 11.43 -8.06 -15.06
C VAL A 73 12.74 -7.36 -14.67
N LYS A 74 13.83 -7.64 -15.40
CA LYS A 74 15.10 -6.91 -15.19
C LYS A 74 14.95 -5.45 -15.59
N ASN A 75 15.45 -4.54 -14.76
CA ASN A 75 15.46 -3.10 -14.96
C ASN A 75 16.66 -2.49 -14.24
N GLU A 76 17.54 -1.82 -14.98
CA GLU A 76 18.79 -1.22 -14.48
C GLU A 76 18.56 -0.18 -13.38
N ASN A 77 17.37 0.44 -13.34
CA ASN A 77 16.99 1.40 -12.30
C ASN A 77 16.72 0.74 -10.93
N ILE A 78 16.74 -0.59 -10.87
CA ILE A 78 16.71 -1.36 -9.63
C ILE A 78 18.18 -1.66 -9.27
N PRO A 79 18.77 -1.02 -8.24
CA PRO A 79 20.17 -1.28 -7.88
C PRO A 79 20.34 -2.59 -7.07
N TYR A 80 19.24 -3.26 -6.72
CA TYR A 80 19.24 -4.43 -5.83
C TYR A 80 18.92 -5.73 -6.56
N THR A 81 19.37 -6.83 -5.98
CA THR A 81 19.00 -8.21 -6.36
C THR A 81 19.06 -8.49 -7.86
N ASP A 82 20.21 -8.23 -8.50
CA ASP A 82 20.45 -8.46 -9.94
C ASP A 82 19.44 -7.68 -10.83
N HIS A 83 19.30 -6.39 -10.53
CA HIS A 83 18.44 -5.46 -11.28
C HIS A 83 17.00 -5.94 -11.42
N ARG A 84 16.47 -6.62 -10.39
CA ARG A 84 15.16 -7.29 -10.49
C ARG A 84 14.42 -7.25 -9.16
N MET A 85 13.14 -6.89 -9.20
CA MET A 85 12.24 -7.01 -8.05
C MET A 85 11.51 -8.35 -8.03
N TYR A 86 12.03 -9.33 -7.30
CA TYR A 86 11.41 -10.65 -7.22
C TYR A 86 10.06 -10.62 -6.50
N ILE A 87 9.17 -11.53 -6.89
CA ILE A 87 7.96 -11.83 -6.13
C ILE A 87 8.30 -12.85 -5.03
N ALA A 88 7.64 -12.72 -3.88
CA ALA A 88 7.79 -13.63 -2.75
C ALA A 88 7.12 -14.98 -3.01
N GLY A 89 7.93 -16.04 -2.97
CA GLY A 89 7.50 -17.42 -3.07
C GLY A 89 7.12 -18.02 -1.72
N ARG A 90 7.55 -19.27 -1.50
CA ARG A 90 7.33 -19.95 -0.22
C ARG A 90 8.08 -19.23 0.90
N SER A 91 7.47 -19.17 2.08
CA SER A 91 8.15 -18.71 3.29
C SER A 91 9.27 -19.68 3.66
N ARG A 92 10.48 -19.16 3.84
CA ARG A 92 11.66 -19.92 4.30
C ARG A 92 11.70 -20.00 5.82
N PHE A 93 11.59 -18.86 6.49
CA PHE A 93 11.54 -18.79 7.96
C PHE A 93 10.93 -17.48 8.46
N TYR A 94 10.58 -17.50 9.75
CA TYR A 94 10.16 -16.35 10.55
C TYR A 94 11.12 -16.18 11.75
N SER A 95 11.39 -14.94 12.15
CA SER A 95 12.19 -14.65 13.35
C SER A 95 11.79 -13.34 13.99
N GLU A 96 11.84 -13.28 15.31
CA GLU A 96 11.70 -12.07 16.13
C GLU A 96 13.04 -11.65 16.75
N LYS A 97 14.12 -12.41 16.47
CA LYS A 97 15.43 -12.15 17.06
C LYS A 97 16.11 -10.98 16.33
N PRO A 98 16.43 -9.85 17.02
CA PRO A 98 16.95 -8.65 16.37
C PRO A 98 18.22 -8.87 15.53
N TYR A 99 19.14 -9.71 16.01
CA TYR A 99 20.39 -10.02 15.27
C TYR A 99 20.13 -10.74 13.94
N VAL A 100 19.11 -11.60 13.86
CA VAL A 100 18.72 -12.28 12.62
C VAL A 100 18.12 -11.27 11.65
N ILE A 101 17.23 -10.42 12.15
CA ILE A 101 16.55 -9.39 11.36
C ILE A 101 17.58 -8.42 10.77
N LYS A 102 18.46 -7.89 11.61
CA LYS A 102 19.55 -7.00 11.21
C LYS A 102 20.45 -7.65 10.16
N ASN A 103 20.90 -8.88 10.40
CA ASN A 103 21.75 -9.60 9.45
C ASN A 103 21.08 -9.79 8.08
N CYS A 104 19.78 -10.11 8.04
CA CYS A 104 19.04 -10.22 6.76
C CYS A 104 18.96 -8.87 6.02
N ILE A 105 18.75 -7.77 6.73
CA ILE A 105 18.69 -6.42 6.16
C ILE A 105 20.07 -6.02 5.62
N ASP A 106 21.11 -6.17 6.42
CA ASP A 106 22.49 -5.77 6.09
C ASP A 106 23.05 -6.57 4.90
N GLN A 107 22.77 -7.87 4.84
CA GLN A 107 23.24 -8.70 3.73
C GLN A 107 22.61 -8.33 2.38
N ARG A 108 21.40 -7.75 2.37
CA ARG A 108 20.63 -7.41 1.14
C ARG A 108 20.48 -8.57 0.14
N LYS A 109 20.64 -9.82 0.58
CA LYS A 109 20.59 -11.03 -0.27
C LYS A 109 19.20 -11.61 -0.37
N ASP A 110 18.46 -11.63 0.73
CA ASP A 110 17.14 -12.25 0.80
C ASP A 110 16.03 -11.28 0.40
N ILE A 111 14.88 -11.82 0.00
CA ILE A 111 13.64 -11.05 -0.05
C ILE A 111 12.81 -11.36 1.19
N PHE A 112 12.27 -10.33 1.81
CA PHE A 112 11.65 -10.44 3.11
C PHE A 112 10.58 -9.38 3.32
N VAL A 113 9.76 -9.61 4.34
CA VAL A 113 8.89 -8.61 4.95
C VAL A 113 9.32 -8.46 6.40
N ALA A 114 9.65 -7.23 6.81
CA ALA A 114 10.16 -6.93 8.15
C ALA A 114 9.29 -5.88 8.83
N LYS A 115 9.10 -6.04 10.15
CA LYS A 115 8.41 -5.10 11.03
C LYS A 115 9.43 -4.40 11.92
N HIS A 116 9.52 -3.08 11.82
CA HIS A 116 10.51 -2.28 12.53
C HIS A 116 10.00 -0.87 12.84
N LYS A 117 10.74 -0.17 13.70
CA LYS A 117 10.64 1.27 13.92
C LYS A 117 11.87 1.96 13.35
N GLY A 118 11.71 3.22 13.00
CA GLY A 118 12.81 4.07 12.60
C GLY A 118 12.37 5.49 12.32
N TYR A 119 13.35 6.31 12.00
CA TYR A 119 13.17 7.73 11.72
C TYR A 119 14.17 8.19 10.66
N PHE A 120 13.88 9.31 10.02
CA PHE A 120 14.87 10.04 9.24
C PHE A 120 15.48 11.14 10.12
N PRO A 121 16.80 11.40 10.04
CA PRO A 121 17.39 12.56 10.68
C PRO A 121 16.68 13.85 10.24
N LYS A 122 16.56 14.84 11.14
CA LYS A 122 15.90 16.12 10.83
C LYS A 122 16.54 16.85 9.64
N SER A 123 17.85 16.64 9.41
CA SER A 123 18.57 17.15 8.23
C SER A 123 17.93 16.74 6.91
N GLU A 124 17.24 15.60 6.87
CA GLU A 124 16.59 15.08 5.66
C GLU A 124 15.16 15.62 5.47
N TYR A 125 14.57 16.29 6.47
CA TYR A 125 13.14 16.61 6.44
C TYR A 125 12.78 17.53 5.28
N ASN A 126 13.54 18.59 5.02
CA ASN A 126 13.28 19.51 3.90
C ASN A 126 13.36 18.81 2.54
N TYR A 127 14.26 17.84 2.40
CA TYR A 127 14.34 17.02 1.20
C TYR A 127 13.12 16.11 1.03
N LEU A 128 12.63 15.53 2.13
CA LEU A 128 11.58 14.52 2.11
C LEU A 128 10.16 15.10 2.13
N LEU A 129 9.94 16.25 2.78
CA LEU A 129 8.62 16.85 3.02
C LEU A 129 7.72 17.02 1.79
N PRO A 130 8.22 17.41 0.60
CA PRO A 130 7.35 17.54 -0.57
C PRO A 130 6.72 16.21 -1.02
N LEU A 131 7.31 15.07 -0.65
CA LEU A 131 6.73 13.75 -0.83
C LEU A 131 7.28 12.80 0.24
N PRO A 132 6.67 12.75 1.43
CA PRO A 132 7.18 11.93 2.53
C PRO A 132 7.19 10.46 2.12
N PRO A 133 8.31 9.75 2.33
CA PRO A 133 8.55 8.49 1.64
C PRO A 133 7.79 7.30 2.23
N ILE A 134 7.23 7.41 3.45
CA ILE A 134 6.53 6.31 4.14
C ILE A 134 5.02 6.39 3.90
N PHE A 135 4.45 5.46 3.14
CA PHE A 135 3.00 5.36 2.91
C PHE A 135 2.40 4.27 3.78
N ARG A 136 1.72 4.63 4.87
CA ARG A 136 1.13 3.67 5.81
C ARG A 136 -0.24 4.12 6.28
N ASN A 137 -1.09 3.13 6.57
CA ASN A 137 -2.39 3.36 7.17
C ASN A 137 -2.22 3.38 8.69
N ILE A 138 -2.26 4.58 9.26
CA ILE A 138 -2.11 4.79 10.70
C ILE A 138 -3.44 5.26 11.29
N GLU A 139 -3.57 5.03 12.59
CA GLU A 139 -4.66 5.62 13.36
C GLU A 139 -4.26 7.04 13.76
N ILE A 140 -5.10 8.01 13.40
CA ILE A 140 -4.91 9.42 13.69
C ILE A 140 -6.06 9.85 14.61
N GLU A 141 -5.70 10.51 15.72
CA GLU A 141 -6.66 11.15 16.61
C GLU A 141 -6.97 12.55 16.08
N SER A 142 -8.26 12.87 15.93
CA SER A 142 -8.73 14.19 15.49
C SER A 142 -8.62 15.27 16.58
N LYS A 143 -7.44 15.42 17.18
CA LYS A 143 -7.13 16.52 18.11
C LYS A 143 -6.80 17.78 17.34
N GLU A 144 -7.12 18.94 17.90
CA GLU A 144 -6.79 20.25 17.33
C GLU A 144 -5.29 20.36 16.99
N GLU A 145 -4.42 19.91 17.90
CA GLU A 145 -2.95 19.84 17.71
C GLU A 145 -2.51 19.00 16.51
N VAL A 146 -3.36 18.09 16.02
CA VAL A 146 -3.05 17.11 14.97
C VAL A 146 -3.66 17.51 13.62
N ILE A 147 -4.87 18.07 13.61
CA ILE A 147 -5.58 18.44 12.38
C ILE A 147 -5.57 19.95 12.09
N ASP A 148 -4.88 20.74 12.92
CA ASP A 148 -4.82 22.20 12.89
C ASP A 148 -6.11 22.91 13.36
N GLU A 149 -5.95 24.09 13.95
CA GLU A 149 -7.02 24.93 14.53
C GLU A 149 -8.12 25.22 13.50
N TYR A 150 -7.73 25.52 12.25
CA TYR A 150 -8.70 25.82 11.20
C TYR A 150 -9.58 24.60 10.89
N THR A 151 -8.99 23.44 10.65
CA THR A 151 -9.78 22.23 10.33
C THR A 151 -10.65 21.81 11.51
N TYR A 152 -10.11 21.92 12.74
CA TYR A 152 -10.81 21.55 13.95
C TYR A 152 -12.02 22.46 14.20
N SER A 153 -11.86 23.78 14.06
CA SER A 153 -12.96 24.75 14.18
C SER A 153 -14.02 24.56 13.09
N GLN A 154 -13.62 24.30 11.84
CA GLN A 154 -14.57 23.99 10.76
C GLN A 154 -15.36 22.71 11.05
N ALA A 155 -14.72 21.68 11.60
CA ALA A 155 -15.41 20.45 12.00
C ALA A 155 -16.44 20.71 13.11
N GLN A 156 -16.09 21.52 14.12
CA GLN A 156 -17.03 21.92 15.17
C GLN A 156 -18.21 22.71 14.61
N ASN A 157 -17.96 23.72 13.79
CA ASN A 157 -18.98 24.60 13.21
C ASN A 157 -20.01 23.83 12.38
N HIS A 158 -19.60 22.76 11.71
CA HIS A 158 -20.46 21.91 10.89
C HIS A 158 -21.00 20.68 11.63
N SER A 159 -20.86 20.63 12.96
CA SER A 159 -21.29 19.49 13.79
C SER A 159 -20.72 18.14 13.32
N LEU A 160 -19.51 18.16 12.73
CA LEU A 160 -18.80 16.95 12.36
C LEU A 160 -18.24 16.27 13.62
N PRO A 161 -18.10 14.94 13.64
CA PRO A 161 -17.59 14.24 14.81
C PRO A 161 -16.12 14.61 15.07
N THR A 162 -15.86 15.37 16.13
CA THR A 162 -14.52 15.91 16.44
C THR A 162 -13.64 14.98 17.26
N ILE A 163 -14.20 14.00 17.97
CA ILE A 163 -13.42 13.02 18.74
C ILE A 163 -13.62 11.63 18.14
N LYS A 164 -12.87 11.35 17.07
CA LYS A 164 -12.78 10.00 16.48
C LYS A 164 -11.33 9.62 16.25
N LYS A 165 -11.03 8.36 16.55
CA LYS A 165 -9.86 7.68 16.04
C LYS A 165 -10.20 7.18 14.66
N ASP A 166 -9.55 7.75 13.65
CA ASP A 166 -9.77 7.35 12.27
C ASP A 166 -8.49 6.77 11.69
N ARG A 167 -8.64 5.64 10.99
CA ARG A 167 -7.54 5.04 10.23
C ARG A 167 -7.43 5.73 8.88
N LYS A 168 -6.32 6.41 8.63
CA LYS A 168 -6.05 7.11 7.38
C LYS A 168 -4.78 6.57 6.74
N LEU A 169 -4.87 6.24 5.45
CA LEU A 169 -3.69 6.05 4.61
C LEU A 169 -3.08 7.43 4.36
N THR A 170 -1.86 7.64 4.86
CA THR A 170 -1.16 8.91 4.73
C THR A 170 0.32 8.69 4.41
N THR A 171 1.01 9.78 4.09
CA THR A 171 2.46 9.85 3.90
C THR A 171 3.12 10.38 5.17
N LEU A 172 4.23 9.77 5.59
CA LEU A 172 4.96 10.07 6.81
C LEU A 172 6.45 10.28 6.52
N VAL A 173 7.09 11.11 7.33
CA VAL A 173 8.55 11.28 7.35
C VAL A 173 9.24 10.33 8.32
N ASP A 174 8.52 9.64 9.21
CA ASP A 174 9.07 8.63 10.11
C ASP A 174 8.01 7.56 10.46
N THR A 175 8.36 6.61 11.32
CA THR A 175 7.40 5.60 11.82
C THR A 175 6.56 6.07 13.00
N SER A 176 6.79 7.30 13.47
CA SER A 176 6.09 7.94 14.59
C SER A 176 6.05 7.06 15.85
N GLY A 177 7.16 6.37 16.12
CA GLY A 177 7.31 5.45 17.25
C GLY A 177 6.51 4.14 17.13
N GLN A 178 5.82 3.90 16.02
CA GLN A 178 5.00 2.71 15.76
C GLN A 178 5.77 1.67 14.95
N PHE A 179 5.52 0.39 15.24
CA PHE A 179 6.06 -0.69 14.40
C PHE A 179 5.31 -0.75 13.09
N MET A 180 6.02 -0.55 11.99
CA MET A 180 5.48 -0.63 10.63
C MET A 180 6.13 -1.77 9.87
N VAL A 181 5.36 -2.41 9.00
CA VAL A 181 5.80 -3.56 8.21
C VAL A 181 6.19 -3.09 6.82
N PHE A 182 7.33 -3.53 6.29
CA PHE A 182 7.85 -3.16 4.96
C PHE A 182 8.44 -4.37 4.26
N ASN A 183 8.27 -4.47 2.93
CA ASN A 183 9.08 -5.40 2.14
C ASN A 183 10.54 -4.92 2.00
N ASN A 184 11.43 -5.82 1.61
CA ASN A 184 12.86 -5.53 1.49
C ASN A 184 13.17 -4.39 0.52
N TYR A 185 12.49 -4.31 -0.63
CA TYR A 185 12.78 -3.30 -1.65
C TYR A 185 12.43 -1.89 -1.19
N TYR A 186 11.26 -1.76 -0.57
CA TYR A 186 10.81 -0.49 -0.05
C TYR A 186 11.67 -0.07 1.15
N LEU A 187 12.00 -1.00 2.05
CA LEU A 187 12.90 -0.72 3.16
C LEU A 187 14.30 -0.29 2.68
N GLN A 188 14.86 -0.97 1.67
CA GLN A 188 16.16 -0.61 1.09
C GLN A 188 16.16 0.81 0.53
N LEU A 189 15.09 1.22 -0.16
CA LEU A 189 14.94 2.60 -0.60
C LEU A 189 14.91 3.59 0.56
N LEU A 190 14.16 3.28 1.63
CA LEU A 190 14.11 4.14 2.80
C LEU A 190 15.51 4.30 3.43
N ILE A 191 16.24 3.20 3.61
CA ILE A 191 17.62 3.22 4.14
C ILE A 191 18.53 4.06 3.26
N ASP A 192 18.45 3.90 1.94
CA ASP A 192 19.28 4.66 1.00
C ASP A 192 18.90 6.16 0.95
N LEU A 193 17.69 6.52 1.39
CA LEU A 193 17.25 7.90 1.62
C LEU A 193 17.64 8.45 3.02
N GLY A 194 18.35 7.67 3.84
CA GLY A 194 18.80 8.08 5.18
C GLY A 194 17.95 7.58 6.35
N PHE A 195 17.04 6.62 6.13
CA PHE A 195 16.23 6.04 7.22
C PHE A 195 17.08 5.22 8.19
N VAL A 196 16.96 5.54 9.48
CA VAL A 196 17.64 4.84 10.57
C VAL A 196 16.65 3.93 11.28
N ILE A 197 16.93 2.62 11.26
CA ILE A 197 16.16 1.62 12.01
C ILE A 197 16.58 1.67 13.48
N THR A 198 15.61 1.88 14.37
CA THR A 198 15.84 1.95 15.83
C THR A 198 15.48 0.68 16.55
N ASP A 199 14.50 -0.08 16.03
CA ASP A 199 13.98 -1.26 16.71
C ASP A 199 13.49 -2.32 15.71
N TYR A 200 13.73 -3.59 16.03
CA TYR A 200 13.43 -4.75 15.19
C TYR A 200 12.40 -5.64 15.90
N LYS A 201 11.26 -5.90 15.25
CA LYS A 201 10.20 -6.73 15.85
C LYS A 201 10.07 -8.09 15.22
N ALA A 202 10.03 -8.17 13.90
CA ALA A 202 9.81 -9.43 13.21
C ALA A 202 10.33 -9.38 11.77
N ILE A 203 10.67 -10.55 11.23
CA ILE A 203 10.96 -10.75 9.81
C ILE A 203 10.38 -12.08 9.34
N ALA A 204 9.81 -12.08 8.14
CA ALA A 204 9.50 -13.27 7.37
C ALA A 204 10.32 -13.25 6.07
N VAL A 205 11.09 -14.30 5.82
CA VAL A 205 11.95 -14.42 4.64
C VAL A 205 11.32 -15.38 3.63
N PHE A 206 11.43 -15.06 2.34
CA PHE A 206 10.77 -15.80 1.26
C PHE A 206 11.76 -16.25 0.18
N GLU A 207 11.37 -17.27 -0.58
CA GLU A 207 12.04 -17.66 -1.82
C GLU A 207 11.81 -16.62 -2.92
N LYS A 208 12.82 -16.39 -3.76
CA LYS A 208 12.73 -15.49 -4.91
C LYS A 208 12.06 -16.19 -6.09
N ILE A 209 10.96 -15.65 -6.58
CA ILE A 209 10.27 -16.16 -7.77
C ILE A 209 10.37 -15.14 -8.90
N ALA A 210 10.78 -15.63 -10.09
CA ALA A 210 10.78 -14.87 -11.34
C ALA A 210 9.72 -15.36 -12.36
N ALA A 211 8.93 -16.38 -12.02
CA ALA A 211 7.95 -17.01 -12.91
C ALA A 211 6.84 -16.06 -13.41
N TYR A 212 6.73 -14.87 -12.81
CA TYR A 212 5.78 -13.84 -13.22
C TYR A 212 6.22 -13.05 -14.46
N GLU A 213 7.53 -13.03 -14.76
CA GLU A 213 8.10 -12.25 -15.86
C GLU A 213 7.45 -12.54 -17.23
N PRO A 214 7.24 -13.81 -17.66
CA PRO A 214 6.64 -14.10 -18.95
C PRO A 214 5.21 -13.54 -19.09
N PHE A 215 4.40 -13.64 -18.03
CA PHE A 215 3.04 -13.11 -18.03
C PHE A 215 3.04 -11.59 -18.25
N VAL A 216 3.85 -10.89 -17.45
CA VAL A 216 3.93 -9.42 -17.50
C VAL A 216 4.43 -8.95 -18.86
N ARG A 217 5.51 -9.53 -19.37
CA ARG A 217 6.08 -9.17 -20.67
C ARG A 217 5.06 -9.36 -21.80
N THR A 218 4.38 -10.51 -21.83
CA THR A 218 3.37 -10.80 -22.86
C THR A 218 2.22 -9.80 -22.80
N MET A 219 1.63 -9.60 -21.62
CA MET A 219 0.48 -8.70 -21.49
C MET A 219 0.84 -7.24 -21.78
N MET A 220 2.06 -6.84 -21.43
CA MET A 220 2.57 -5.52 -21.75
C MET A 220 2.77 -5.32 -23.26
N ASN A 221 3.41 -6.29 -23.91
CA ASN A 221 3.66 -6.23 -25.35
C ASN A 221 2.34 -6.15 -26.13
N LEU A 222 1.36 -6.96 -25.74
CA LEU A 222 0.00 -6.90 -26.30
C LEU A 222 -0.65 -5.53 -26.08
N ARG A 223 -0.46 -4.92 -24.90
CA ARG A 223 -0.94 -3.57 -24.63
C ARG A 223 -0.25 -2.53 -25.53
N ILE A 224 1.08 -2.58 -25.65
CA ILE A 224 1.85 -1.65 -26.49
C ILE A 224 1.38 -1.75 -27.94
N GLN A 225 1.25 -2.98 -28.47
CA GLN A 225 0.72 -3.22 -29.80
C GLN A 225 -0.69 -2.64 -29.98
N ALA A 226 -1.57 -2.81 -28.98
CA ALA A 226 -2.91 -2.23 -29.02
C ALA A 226 -2.89 -0.69 -29.01
N ILE A 227 -1.99 -0.07 -28.23
CA ILE A 227 -1.80 1.40 -28.22
C ILE A 227 -1.35 1.88 -29.59
N LEU A 228 -0.32 1.25 -30.17
CA LEU A 228 0.20 1.61 -31.48
C LEU A 228 -0.83 1.43 -32.60
N ALA A 229 -1.74 0.47 -32.46
CA ALA A 229 -2.86 0.24 -33.38
C ALA A 229 -4.10 1.11 -33.10
N GLY A 230 -4.07 2.01 -32.09
CA GLY A 230 -5.23 2.80 -31.70
C GLY A 230 -6.42 1.99 -31.16
N SER A 231 -6.18 0.77 -30.68
CA SER A 231 -7.21 -0.18 -30.24
C SER A 231 -7.62 0.02 -28.79
N SER A 232 -8.94 -0.04 -28.52
CA SER A 232 -9.49 -0.02 -27.16
C SER A 232 -9.06 -1.22 -26.30
N LYS A 233 -8.50 -2.28 -26.91
CA LYS A 233 -7.91 -3.44 -26.22
C LYS A 233 -6.80 -3.05 -25.24
N GLU A 234 -6.15 -1.90 -25.40
CA GLU A 234 -5.13 -1.45 -24.44
C GLU A 234 -5.69 -1.37 -23.00
N LYS A 235 -6.94 -0.90 -22.86
CA LYS A 235 -7.62 -0.81 -21.56
C LYS A 235 -7.86 -2.18 -20.96
N PHE A 236 -8.20 -3.17 -21.80
CA PHE A 236 -8.42 -4.54 -21.38
C PHE A 236 -7.12 -5.18 -20.86
N TYR A 237 -6.01 -5.05 -21.60
CA TYR A 237 -4.71 -5.56 -21.14
C TYR A 237 -4.23 -4.85 -19.86
N LYS A 238 -4.45 -3.53 -19.75
CA LYS A 238 -4.22 -2.77 -18.51
C LYS A 238 -5.02 -3.35 -17.34
N LEU A 239 -6.30 -3.64 -17.53
CA LEU A 239 -7.16 -4.22 -16.49
C LEU A 239 -6.66 -5.60 -16.06
N ILE A 240 -6.26 -6.46 -16.98
CA ILE A 240 -5.74 -7.80 -16.63
C ILE A 240 -4.46 -7.69 -15.80
N ILE A 241 -3.54 -6.82 -16.21
CA ILE A 241 -2.32 -6.54 -15.47
C ILE A 241 -2.64 -6.02 -14.06
N ASN A 242 -3.60 -5.11 -13.93
CA ASN A 242 -3.98 -4.55 -12.62
C ASN A 242 -4.79 -5.53 -11.76
N ALA A 243 -5.55 -6.43 -12.36
CA ALA A 243 -6.39 -7.41 -11.64
C ALA A 243 -5.59 -8.62 -11.16
N SER A 244 -4.46 -8.90 -11.80
CA SER A 244 -3.62 -10.08 -11.56
C SER A 244 -3.21 -10.30 -10.10
N TYR A 245 -3.03 -9.24 -9.31
CA TYR A 245 -2.68 -9.29 -7.88
C TYR A 245 -3.84 -8.91 -6.96
N GLY A 246 -4.92 -8.32 -7.48
CA GLY A 246 -6.01 -7.79 -6.67
C GLY A 246 -6.70 -8.89 -5.87
N TYR A 247 -6.91 -10.04 -6.50
CA TYR A 247 -7.47 -11.24 -5.86
C TYR A 247 -6.64 -11.70 -4.65
N ASP A 248 -5.30 -11.62 -4.75
CA ASP A 248 -4.41 -12.13 -3.71
C ASP A 248 -4.53 -11.40 -2.37
N THR A 249 -4.92 -10.13 -2.43
CA THR A 249 -5.03 -9.24 -1.27
C THR A 249 -6.41 -9.23 -0.62
N LEU A 250 -7.41 -9.89 -1.20
CA LEU A 250 -8.78 -9.88 -0.67
C LEU A 250 -8.83 -10.42 0.76
N ASN A 251 -9.58 -9.74 1.65
CA ASN A 251 -9.81 -10.23 3.01
C ASN A 251 -11.08 -11.05 3.11
N THR A 252 -11.00 -12.35 2.80
CA THR A 252 -12.17 -13.25 2.88
C THR A 252 -12.71 -13.42 4.30
N GLU A 253 -11.94 -13.09 5.36
CA GLU A 253 -12.39 -13.17 6.76
C GLU A 253 -13.49 -12.16 7.09
N LYS A 254 -13.45 -10.99 6.44
CA LYS A 254 -14.39 -9.89 6.73
C LYS A 254 -15.70 -10.00 5.96
N PHE A 255 -15.80 -10.95 5.02
CA PHE A 255 -17.00 -11.14 4.23
C PHE A 255 -17.87 -12.25 4.85
N GLY A 256 -19.14 -11.91 5.10
CA GLY A 256 -20.15 -12.93 5.41
C GLY A 256 -20.36 -13.85 4.20
N LYS A 257 -20.54 -15.15 4.44
CA LYS A 257 -20.86 -16.09 3.36
C LYS A 257 -22.36 -16.08 3.14
N ILE A 258 -22.79 -15.70 1.94
CA ILE A 258 -24.18 -15.87 1.51
C ILE A 258 -24.26 -17.13 0.66
N LYS A 259 -25.14 -18.05 1.04
CA LYS A 259 -25.47 -19.25 0.26
C LYS A 259 -26.88 -19.09 -0.30
N MET A 260 -27.05 -19.47 -1.57
CA MET A 260 -28.39 -19.65 -2.15
C MET A 260 -28.82 -21.08 -1.87
N LEU A 261 -29.85 -21.26 -1.07
CA LEU A 261 -30.33 -22.56 -0.58
C LEU A 261 -31.81 -22.74 -0.93
N ASP A 262 -32.23 -24.00 -1.08
CA ASP A 262 -33.64 -24.34 -1.20
C ASP A 262 -34.35 -24.27 0.16
N LYS A 263 -35.66 -24.56 0.20
CA LYS A 263 -36.44 -24.48 1.44
C LYS A 263 -35.95 -25.45 2.53
N ALA A 264 -35.52 -26.65 2.17
CA ALA A 264 -35.09 -27.67 3.13
C ALA A 264 -33.71 -27.34 3.71
N ASP A 265 -32.75 -27.01 2.85
CA ASP A 265 -31.41 -26.61 3.26
C ASP A 265 -31.41 -25.29 4.05
N THR A 266 -32.34 -24.38 3.71
CA THR A 266 -32.54 -23.15 4.47
C THR A 266 -32.99 -23.44 5.90
N PHE A 267 -33.92 -24.38 6.09
CA PHE A 267 -34.38 -24.78 7.42
C PHE A 267 -33.22 -25.31 8.26
N ILE A 268 -32.38 -26.18 7.70
CA ILE A 268 -31.18 -26.70 8.38
C ILE A 268 -30.21 -25.55 8.71
N ALA A 269 -29.93 -24.67 7.74
CA ALA A 269 -28.99 -23.57 7.92
C ALA A 269 -29.44 -22.54 8.96
N GLN A 270 -30.75 -22.32 9.13
CA GLN A 270 -31.32 -21.44 10.15
C GLN A 270 -31.08 -21.92 11.58
N HIS A 271 -30.99 -23.23 11.79
CA HIS A 271 -30.71 -23.83 13.10
C HIS A 271 -29.21 -23.92 13.40
N HIS A 272 -28.35 -23.57 12.43
CA HIS A 272 -26.91 -23.56 12.67
C HIS A 272 -26.52 -22.34 13.53
N PRO A 273 -25.66 -22.49 14.56
CA PRO A 273 -25.25 -21.39 15.44
C PRO A 273 -24.46 -20.25 14.76
N ASN A 274 -24.21 -20.37 13.46
CA ASN A 274 -23.50 -19.37 12.67
C ASN A 274 -24.45 -18.57 11.76
N HIS A 275 -25.74 -18.88 11.80
CA HIS A 275 -26.75 -18.15 11.05
C HIS A 275 -26.77 -16.69 11.49
N ILE A 276 -26.85 -15.78 10.51
CA ILE A 276 -27.02 -14.34 10.75
C ILE A 276 -28.42 -13.92 10.29
N GLY A 277 -28.82 -14.34 9.10
CA GLY A 277 -30.07 -13.90 8.51
C GLY A 277 -30.44 -14.71 7.27
N THR A 278 -31.72 -14.68 6.93
CA THR A 278 -32.26 -15.33 5.73
C THR A 278 -33.15 -14.34 5.00
N ARG A 279 -33.00 -14.26 3.68
CA ARG A 279 -33.89 -13.49 2.80
C ARG A 279 -34.44 -14.42 1.72
N ARG A 280 -35.76 -14.48 1.61
CA ARG A 280 -36.42 -15.19 0.51
C ARG A 280 -36.20 -14.44 -0.80
N ILE A 281 -35.76 -15.15 -1.84
CA ILE A 281 -35.56 -14.62 -3.20
C ILE A 281 -36.69 -15.09 -4.12
N SER A 282 -37.11 -16.36 -3.99
CA SER A 282 -38.21 -16.94 -4.77
C SER A 282 -39.01 -17.96 -3.95
N ALA A 283 -39.90 -18.73 -4.57
CA ALA A 283 -40.68 -19.77 -3.89
C ALA A 283 -39.82 -20.85 -3.21
N ASN A 284 -38.70 -21.25 -3.83
CA ASN A 284 -37.82 -22.30 -3.33
C ASN A 284 -36.34 -21.88 -3.33
N THR A 285 -36.06 -20.59 -3.22
CA THR A 285 -34.67 -20.09 -3.16
C THR A 285 -34.55 -18.98 -2.13
N PHE A 286 -33.59 -19.12 -1.24
CA PHE A 286 -33.33 -18.22 -0.14
C PHE A 286 -31.84 -17.87 -0.10
N ALA A 287 -31.53 -16.60 0.11
CA ALA A 287 -30.19 -16.15 0.44
C ALA A 287 -30.01 -16.28 1.96
N VAL A 288 -29.19 -17.22 2.40
CA VAL A 288 -28.87 -17.45 3.82
C VAL A 288 -27.48 -16.92 4.11
N GLN A 289 -27.38 -15.97 5.03
CA GLN A 289 -26.13 -15.39 5.49
C GLN A 289 -25.61 -16.17 6.69
N ILE A 290 -24.36 -16.60 6.60
CA ILE A 290 -23.67 -17.39 7.62
C ILE A 290 -22.35 -16.70 7.99
N LYS A 291 -22.09 -16.58 9.29
CA LYS A 291 -20.81 -16.13 9.84
C LYS A 291 -19.78 -17.26 9.76
N PRO A 292 -18.67 -17.11 9.02
CA PRO A 292 -17.61 -18.12 9.01
C PRO A 292 -16.98 -18.24 10.41
N LYS A 293 -16.79 -19.47 10.92
CA LYS A 293 -15.96 -19.75 12.12
C LYS A 293 -14.47 -19.83 11.78
N THR A 294 -14.18 -20.27 10.56
CA THR A 294 -12.84 -20.41 10.03
C THR A 294 -12.78 -19.73 8.67
N ALA A 295 -11.63 -19.16 8.37
CA ALA A 295 -11.29 -18.64 7.05
C ALA A 295 -10.03 -19.34 6.56
N THR A 296 -9.95 -19.56 5.26
CA THR A 296 -8.76 -20.13 4.64
C THR A 296 -8.25 -19.14 3.61
N CYS A 297 -6.97 -18.81 3.70
CA CYS A 297 -6.28 -17.98 2.72
C CYS A 297 -5.57 -18.91 1.73
N PHE A 298 -6.23 -19.14 0.59
CA PHE A 298 -5.65 -19.88 -0.54
C PHE A 298 -4.78 -19.00 -1.44
N THR A 299 -4.78 -17.69 -1.20
CA THR A 299 -4.07 -16.71 -2.02
C THR A 299 -2.62 -16.51 -1.59
N SER A 300 -1.78 -16.06 -2.54
CA SER A 300 -0.41 -15.64 -2.25
C SER A 300 -0.38 -14.22 -1.67
N LEU A 301 -0.79 -14.08 -0.40
CA LEU A 301 -0.83 -12.79 0.29
C LEU A 301 0.51 -12.03 0.22
N GLN A 302 1.63 -12.77 0.28
CA GLN A 302 2.96 -12.21 0.14
C GLN A 302 3.20 -11.54 -1.22
N SER A 303 2.67 -12.08 -2.32
CA SER A 303 2.71 -11.46 -3.65
C SER A 303 1.95 -10.14 -3.66
N GLY A 304 0.81 -10.09 -2.96
CA GLY A 304 0.04 -8.87 -2.75
C GLY A 304 0.82 -7.80 -1.99
N VAL A 305 1.45 -8.16 -0.86
CA VAL A 305 2.29 -7.23 -0.07
C VAL A 305 3.44 -6.67 -0.90
N PHE A 306 4.17 -7.53 -1.61
CA PHE A 306 5.27 -7.09 -2.46
C PHE A 306 4.79 -6.17 -3.57
N THR A 307 3.66 -6.49 -4.20
CA THR A 307 3.08 -5.62 -5.23
C THR A 307 2.72 -4.24 -4.67
N LEU A 308 2.10 -4.17 -3.49
CA LEU A 308 1.70 -2.91 -2.88
C LEU A 308 2.90 -2.06 -2.44
N ASP A 309 3.94 -2.67 -1.86
CA ASP A 309 5.13 -1.94 -1.41
C ASP A 309 6.08 -1.59 -2.56
N ASN A 310 6.23 -2.44 -3.58
CA ASN A 310 6.99 -2.11 -4.78
C ASN A 310 6.37 -0.91 -5.52
N ALA A 311 5.06 -0.74 -5.50
CA ALA A 311 4.42 0.44 -6.08
C ALA A 311 4.82 1.73 -5.35
N LYS A 312 4.98 1.68 -4.02
CA LYS A 312 5.46 2.80 -3.21
C LYS A 312 6.91 3.11 -3.53
N TYR A 313 7.76 2.08 -3.66
CA TYR A 313 9.13 2.23 -4.13
C TYR A 313 9.21 3.03 -5.44
N TRP A 314 8.44 2.61 -6.45
CA TRP A 314 8.49 3.24 -7.76
C TRP A 314 7.94 4.66 -7.76
N ARG A 315 6.89 4.92 -6.98
CA ARG A 315 6.37 6.27 -6.77
C ARG A 315 7.42 7.20 -6.16
N SER A 316 8.15 6.71 -5.15
CA SER A 316 9.22 7.48 -4.51
C SER A 316 10.43 7.70 -5.43
N LYS A 317 10.79 6.72 -6.28
CA LYS A 317 11.87 6.83 -7.28
C LYS A 317 11.56 7.82 -8.41
N GLN A 318 10.32 7.88 -8.90
CA GLN A 318 9.94 8.81 -9.97
C GLN A 318 10.23 10.27 -9.61
N ARG A 319 10.11 10.64 -8.33
CA ARG A 319 10.48 11.98 -7.85
C ARG A 319 11.98 12.27 -8.02
N THR A 320 12.85 11.31 -7.75
CA THR A 320 14.31 11.50 -7.88
C THR A 320 14.72 11.81 -9.33
N SER A 321 13.93 11.35 -10.30
CA SER A 321 14.14 11.59 -11.73
C SER A 321 13.49 12.87 -12.27
N LEU A 322 12.56 13.47 -11.52
CA LEU A 322 11.79 14.67 -11.92
C LEU A 322 12.33 15.97 -11.29
N ILE A 323 13.35 15.88 -10.43
CA ILE A 323 14.03 17.03 -9.80
C ILE A 323 15.31 17.42 -10.59
N ILE A 324 15.54 16.82 -11.77
CA ILE A 324 16.63 17.19 -12.68
C ILE A 324 16.07 17.98 -13.85
#